data_AF-A0A7Y1EZ93-F1
#
_entry.id   AF-A0A7Y1EZ93-F1
#
_cell.length_a   1.000
_cell.length_b   1.000
_cell.length_c   1.000
_cell.angle_alpha   90.00
_cell.angle_beta   90.00
_cell.angle_gamma   90.00
#
_symmetry.space_group_name_H-M   'P 1'
#
loop_
_entity.id
_entity.type
_entity.pdbx_description
1 polymer ?
#
loop_
_entity_poly.entity_id
_entity_poly.type
_entity_poly.pdbx_seq_one_letter_code
_entity_poly.pdbx_strand_id
1 'polypeptide(L)'
;MNSGGVFVSAKSVNNWAVKSILSEKAYLYSSPSLSDTSTAYLIRGDIIFVLPSSNNSLVKFRYQQESGKVIEKWVRCEDIGFCGRQ
;
A
#
# COMPACT_ATOMS: atom_id res chain seq x y z
N MET A 1 39.02 -22.90 -2.79
CA MET A 1 37.80 -23.26 -2.03
C MET A 1 37.74 -22.38 -0.79
N ASN A 2 36.89 -21.36 -0.77
CA ASN A 2 35.97 -21.10 0.33
C ASN A 2 35.08 -19.92 -0.07
N SER A 3 33.85 -20.32 -0.38
CA SER A 3 32.70 -19.49 -0.62
C SER A 3 32.41 -18.63 0.61
N GLY A 4 32.17 -17.34 0.38
CA GLY A 4 31.73 -16.42 1.42
C GLY A 4 30.89 -15.34 0.78
N GLY A 5 29.85 -15.75 0.04
CA GLY A 5 28.85 -14.84 -0.48
C GLY A 5 28.27 -14.03 0.67
N VAL A 6 28.49 -12.72 0.64
CA VAL A 6 27.81 -11.78 1.51
C VAL A 6 26.35 -11.80 1.09
N PHE A 7 25.56 -12.65 1.74
CA PHE A 7 24.11 -12.48 1.75
C PHE A 7 23.86 -11.19 2.53
N VAL A 8 23.80 -10.07 1.80
CA VAL A 8 23.14 -8.87 2.28
C VAL A 8 21.73 -9.27 2.64
N SER A 9 21.55 -9.57 3.93
CA SER A 9 20.26 -9.72 4.58
C SER A 9 19.45 -8.50 4.18
N ALA A 10 18.47 -8.70 3.29
CA ALA A 10 17.53 -7.70 2.79
C ALA A 10 16.57 -7.25 3.89
N LYS A 11 17.12 -6.86 5.05
CA LYS A 11 16.38 -6.30 6.18
C LYS A 11 16.42 -4.78 6.04
N SER A 12 15.27 -4.26 5.66
CA SER A 12 14.88 -2.84 5.71
C SER A 12 15.61 -1.88 4.80
N VAL A 13 15.00 -1.62 3.64
CA VAL A 13 15.08 -0.28 3.04
C VAL A 13 13.71 0.37 2.89
N ASN A 14 12.61 -0.40 2.85
CA ASN A 14 11.27 0.15 2.64
C ASN A 14 10.28 -0.51 3.62
N ASN A 15 9.72 0.24 4.57
CA ASN A 15 8.66 -0.25 5.47
C ASN A 15 7.31 -0.47 4.76
N TRP A 16 7.32 -0.68 3.44
CA TRP A 16 6.13 -0.79 2.62
C TRP A 16 5.83 -2.26 2.32
N ALA A 17 4.64 -2.72 2.65
CA ALA A 17 4.16 -4.05 2.32
C ALA A 17 3.46 -4.03 0.96
N VAL A 18 3.65 -5.06 0.13
CA VAL A 18 2.94 -5.18 -1.15
C VAL A 18 1.56 -5.78 -0.90
N LYS A 19 0.51 -5.14 -1.44
CA LYS A 19 -0.88 -5.60 -1.35
C LYS A 19 -1.58 -5.42 -2.70
N SER A 20 -2.63 -6.20 -2.91
CA SER A 20 -3.53 -6.05 -4.05
C SER A 20 -4.87 -5.50 -3.57
N ILE A 21 -5.52 -4.69 -4.40
CA ILE A 21 -6.91 -4.30 -4.18
C ILE A 21 -7.82 -5.53 -4.29
N LEU A 22 -8.68 -5.71 -3.28
CA LEU A 22 -9.64 -6.82 -3.18
C LEU A 22 -11.04 -6.39 -3.61
N SER A 23 -11.41 -5.14 -3.35
CA SER A 23 -12.71 -4.57 -3.74
C SER A 23 -12.78 -4.29 -5.25
N GLU A 24 -13.97 -4.37 -5.85
CA GLU A 24 -14.16 -4.00 -7.27
C GLU A 24 -13.76 -2.55 -7.55
N LYS A 25 -14.06 -1.65 -6.60
CA LYS A 25 -13.63 -0.26 -6.59
C LYS A 25 -13.19 0.14 -5.19
N ALA A 26 -11.92 0.49 -5.05
CA ALA A 26 -11.34 1.03 -3.84
C ALA A 26 -11.15 2.54 -4.01
N TYR A 27 -11.96 3.34 -3.33
CA TYR A 27 -11.89 4.79 -3.41
C TYR A 27 -10.63 5.32 -2.72
N LEU A 28 -10.01 6.33 -3.32
CA LEU A 28 -8.80 6.95 -2.82
C LEU A 28 -9.12 8.24 -2.07
N TYR A 29 -8.37 8.48 -1.01
CA TYR A 29 -8.53 9.63 -0.12
C TYR A 29 -7.26 10.47 -0.14
N SER A 30 -7.41 11.79 -0.16
CA SER A 30 -6.26 12.71 -0.17
C SER A 30 -5.64 12.89 1.21
N SER A 31 -6.43 12.66 2.26
CA SER A 31 -6.02 12.74 3.67
C SER A 31 -6.49 11.47 4.40
N PRO A 32 -5.99 11.19 5.62
CA PRO A 32 -6.48 10.08 6.46
C PRO A 32 -7.87 10.38 7.05
N SER A 33 -8.79 10.92 6.25
CA SER A 33 -10.16 11.26 6.61
C SER A 33 -11.13 10.75 5.55
N LEU A 34 -12.23 10.16 6.00
CA LEU A 34 -13.30 9.69 5.11
C LEU A 34 -14.08 10.84 4.47
N SER A 35 -13.93 12.08 4.98
CA SER A 35 -14.58 13.27 4.43
C SER A 35 -13.89 13.80 3.18
N ASP A 36 -12.65 13.37 2.90
CA ASP A 36 -11.83 13.81 1.78
C ASP A 36 -11.84 12.76 0.66
N THR A 37 -13.06 12.43 0.23
CA THR A 37 -13.29 11.50 -0.88
C THR A 37 -12.76 12.10 -2.17
N SER A 38 -11.70 11.52 -2.73
CA SER A 38 -11.31 11.79 -4.11
C SER A 38 -12.21 10.98 -5.06
N THR A 39 -12.46 11.50 -6.26
CA THR A 39 -13.12 10.73 -7.33
C THR A 39 -12.21 9.63 -7.91
N ALA A 40 -10.93 9.62 -7.54
CA ALA A 40 -9.99 8.59 -7.93
C ALA A 40 -10.27 7.28 -7.17
N TYR A 41 -10.21 6.17 -7.89
CA TYR A 41 -10.33 4.82 -7.34
C TYR A 41 -9.34 3.88 -8.02
N LEU A 42 -8.98 2.81 -7.33
CA LEU A 42 -8.30 1.65 -7.89
C LEU A 42 -9.30 0.50 -8.05
N ILE A 43 -8.97 -0.47 -8.88
CA ILE A 43 -9.85 -1.62 -9.14
C ILE A 43 -9.21 -2.90 -8.63
N ARG A 44 -10.04 -3.94 -8.46
CA ARG A 44 -9.60 -5.26 -8.00
C ARG A 44 -8.43 -5.78 -8.85
N GLY A 45 -7.38 -6.22 -8.16
CA GLY A 45 -6.16 -6.74 -8.78
C GLY A 45 -5.03 -5.72 -8.91
N ASP A 46 -5.30 -4.42 -8.76
CA ASP A 46 -4.25 -3.40 -8.76
C ASP A 46 -3.27 -3.63 -7.61
N ILE A 47 -1.97 -3.58 -7.90
CA ILE A 47 -0.91 -3.79 -6.92
C ILE A 47 -0.48 -2.44 -6.36
N ILE A 48 -0.49 -2.34 -5.03
CA ILE A 48 -0.09 -1.16 -4.28
C ILE A 48 0.95 -1.52 -3.22
N PHE A 49 1.72 -0.52 -2.82
CA PHE A 49 2.61 -0.59 -1.68
C PHE A 49 1.94 0.11 -0.52
N VAL A 50 1.70 -0.56 0.59
CA VAL A 50 1.02 0.01 1.77
C VAL A 50 2.01 0.20 2.91
N LEU A 51 1.88 1.31 3.64
CA LEU A 51 2.64 1.54 4.84
C LEU A 51 1.86 0.95 6.04
N PRO A 52 2.39 -0.06 6.75
CA PRO A 52 1.79 -0.59 7.96
C PRO A 52 1.62 0.52 8.99
N SER A 53 0.37 0.95 9.23
CA SER A 53 0.02 1.89 10.28
C SER A 53 -0.99 1.23 11.21
N SER A 54 -0.75 1.32 12.52
CA SER A 54 -1.41 0.50 13.53
C SER A 54 -2.84 0.92 13.91
N ASN A 55 -3.33 2.10 13.54
CA ASN A 55 -4.46 2.71 14.26
C ASN A 55 -5.61 3.28 13.41
N ASN A 56 -5.58 3.18 12.07
CA ASN A 56 -6.56 3.87 11.23
C ASN A 56 -7.28 2.92 10.25
N SER A 57 -8.59 3.13 10.06
CA SER A 57 -9.40 2.49 9.01
C SER A 57 -8.92 2.83 7.59
N LEU A 58 -8.12 3.91 7.47
CA LEU A 58 -7.44 4.31 6.25
C LEU A 58 -5.94 4.05 6.39
N VAL A 59 -5.37 3.45 5.35
CA VAL A 59 -3.97 3.06 5.27
C VAL A 59 -3.33 3.85 4.14
N LYS A 60 -2.14 4.38 4.42
CA LYS A 60 -1.36 5.10 3.42
C LYS A 60 -0.78 4.11 2.42
N PHE A 61 -0.91 4.40 1.14
CA PHE A 61 -0.38 3.58 0.07
C PHE A 61 0.34 4.40 -1.00
N ARG A 62 1.17 3.71 -1.77
CA ARG A 62 1.83 4.17 -2.98
C ARG A 62 1.40 3.29 -4.14
N TYR A 63 1.00 3.93 -5.22
CA TYR A 63 0.73 3.28 -6.50
C TYR A 63 1.70 3.82 -7.53
N GLN A 64 2.41 2.91 -8.19
CA GLN A 64 3.33 3.27 -9.26
C GLN A 64 2.59 3.09 -10.58
N GLN A 65 2.35 4.21 -11.27
CA GLN A 65 1.76 4.17 -12.60
C GLN A 65 2.80 3.68 -13.62
N GLU A 66 2.34 3.15 -14.74
CA GLU A 66 3.20 2.72 -15.87
C GLU A 66 4.08 3.86 -16.39
N SER A 67 3.63 5.11 -16.26
CA SER A 67 4.40 6.31 -16.61
C SER A 67 5.58 6.60 -15.68
N GLY A 68 5.76 5.82 -14.61
CA GLY A 68 6.77 6.03 -13.56
C GLY A 68 6.35 7.03 -12.48
N LYS A 69 5.17 7.65 -12.60
CA LYS A 69 4.63 8.53 -11.57
C LYS A 69 4.19 7.71 -10.35
N VAL A 70 4.68 8.10 -9.17
CA VAL A 70 4.25 7.53 -7.90
C VAL A 70 3.14 8.39 -7.31
N ILE A 71 1.98 7.79 -7.10
CA ILE A 71 0.86 8.39 -6.40
C ILE A 71 0.89 7.93 -4.96
N GLU A 72 0.88 8.88 -4.03
CA GLU A 72 0.77 8.60 -2.59
C GLU A 72 -0.58 9.11 -2.08
N LYS A 73 -1.42 8.19 -1.62
CA LYS A 73 -2.81 8.45 -1.20
C LYS A 73 -3.19 7.51 -0.05
N TRP A 74 -4.44 7.61 0.40
CA TRP A 74 -5.01 6.77 1.45
C TRP A 74 -6.12 5.88 0.87
N VAL A 75 -6.19 4.64 1.34
CA VAL A 75 -7.22 3.64 0.94
C VAL A 75 -7.76 2.97 2.20
N ARG A 76 -9.00 2.46 2.16
CA ARG A 76 -9.53 1.73 3.31
C ARG A 76 -8.77 0.43 3.50
N CYS A 77 -8.50 0.09 4.75
CA CYS A 77 -7.85 -1.17 5.08
C CYS A 77 -8.69 -2.38 4.63
N GLU A 78 -10.03 -2.23 4.55
CA GLU A 78 -10.99 -3.25 4.13
C GLU A 78 -10.80 -3.60 2.65
N ASP A 79 -10.53 -2.59 1.81
CA ASP A 79 -10.35 -2.75 0.37
C ASP A 79 -9.09 -3.55 0.01
N ILE A 80 -8.18 -3.73 0.96
CA ILE A 80 -6.86 -4.36 0.76
C ILE A 80 -6.60 -5.50 1.76
N GLY A 81 -7.61 -5.89 2.54
CA GLY A 81 -7.50 -6.95 3.55
C GLY A 81 -6.37 -6.71 4.55
N PHE A 82 -6.16 -5.44 4.91
CA PHE A 82 -5.04 -4.99 5.74
C PHE A 82 -5.50 -4.32 7.04
N CYS A 83 -6.79 -4.44 7.38
CA CYS A 83 -7.25 -4.04 8.71
C CYS A 83 -6.55 -4.92 9.74
N GLY A 84 -5.89 -4.29 10.72
CA GLY A 84 -5.19 -5.02 11.77
C GLY A 84 -6.13 -6.00 12.45
N ARG A 85 -5.76 -7.29 12.44
CA ARG A 85 -6.15 -8.16 13.55
C ARG A 85 -5.32 -7.69 14.74
N GLN A 86 -5.97 -7.08 15.73
CA GLN A 86 -5.44 -7.07 17.09
C GLN A 86 -5.37 -8.51 17.60
#